data_AF-A0A9P3ET45-F1
#
_entry.id   AF-A0A9P3ET45-F1
#
_cell.length_a   1.000
_cell.length_b   1.000
_cell.length_c   1.000
_cell.angle_alpha   90.00
_cell.angle_beta   90.00
_cell.angle_gamma   90.00
#
_symmetry.space_group_name_H-M   'P 1'
#
loop_
_entity.id
_entity.type
_entity.pdbx_description
1 polymer ?
#
loop_
_entity_poly.entity_id
_entity_poly.type
_entity_poly.pdbx_seq_one_letter_code
_entity_poly.pdbx_strand_id
1 'polypeptide(L)'
;MLFSRVTFAWANMFCFTKSWKASSSASGGAQSTAYQATSEIISKYASVSPMTPSNPGKMEDTAPAKPSLADLQAGQPILDVVVAEMHFGISFCRDYCGIENIRGQYRMVFTARFQNLPSKIHLISCPQFIRAPNLTPKGRELLRIKLDAVLDRIPKEEWEKLKSCYNITRKEWLIVSDVSEEQVV
;
A
#
# COMPACT_ATOMS: atom_id res chain seq x y z
N MET A 1 20.86 -23.19 30.51
CA MET A 1 20.18 -21.88 30.36
C MET A 1 21.24 -20.83 30.12
N LEU A 2 21.39 -20.35 28.88
CA LEU A 2 22.21 -19.18 28.52
C LEU A 2 21.52 -18.57 27.29
N PHE A 3 20.78 -17.48 27.50
CA PHE A 3 20.14 -16.72 26.44
C PHE A 3 21.17 -15.75 25.83
N SER A 4 21.52 -15.95 24.56
CA SER A 4 22.29 -14.99 23.78
C SER A 4 21.32 -14.02 23.09
N ARG A 5 21.34 -12.76 23.50
CA ARG A 5 20.63 -11.64 22.86
C ARG A 5 21.46 -11.16 21.67
N VAL A 6 20.95 -11.33 20.45
CA VAL A 6 21.51 -10.68 19.25
C VAL A 6 20.63 -9.49 18.91
N THR A 7 21.15 -8.28 19.12
CA THR A 7 20.57 -7.03 18.62
C THR A 7 21.15 -6.75 17.24
N PHE A 8 20.33 -6.84 16.19
CA PHE A 8 20.69 -6.33 14.86
C PHE A 8 20.38 -4.84 14.79
N ALA A 9 21.42 -4.02 14.68
CA ALA A 9 21.30 -2.61 14.31
C ALA A 9 21.22 -2.50 12.79
N TRP A 10 20.13 -1.93 12.28
CA TRP A 10 19.93 -1.65 10.86
C TRP A 10 20.52 -0.27 10.53
N ALA A 11 21.65 -0.24 9.83
CA ALA A 11 22.21 0.98 9.28
C ALA A 11 21.54 1.29 7.94
N ASN A 12 20.81 2.39 7.87
CA ASN A 12 20.27 2.95 6.63
C ASN A 12 21.42 3.51 5.77
N MET A 13 21.79 2.79 4.71
CA MET A 13 22.73 3.25 3.68
C MET A 13 21.98 3.46 2.36
N PHE A 14 21.46 4.67 2.16
CA PHE A 14 21.00 5.13 0.85
C PHE A 14 22.17 5.81 0.13
N CYS A 15 22.81 5.10 -0.80
CA CYS A 15 23.76 5.71 -1.75
C CYS A 15 23.05 5.92 -3.09
N PHE A 16 22.64 7.16 -3.37
CA PHE A 16 22.31 7.58 -4.73
C PHE A 16 23.60 7.85 -5.50
N THR A 17 24.01 6.92 -6.36
CA THR A 17 25.02 7.18 -7.38
C THR A 17 24.36 7.87 -8.57
N LYS A 18 24.44 9.21 -8.63
CA LYS A 18 24.32 9.93 -9.89
C LYS A 18 25.69 10.47 -10.28
N SER A 19 26.28 9.74 -11.21
CA SER A 19 27.39 10.15 -12.06
C SER A 19 27.02 11.46 -12.77
N TRP A 20 27.77 12.53 -12.49
CA TRP A 20 28.08 13.51 -13.52
C TRP A 20 29.54 13.94 -13.37
N LYS A 21 30.32 13.50 -14.35
CA LYS A 21 31.69 13.92 -14.60
C LYS A 21 31.61 15.11 -15.55
N ALA A 22 32.04 16.28 -15.10
CA ALA A 22 32.50 17.38 -15.95
C ALA A 22 33.50 18.24 -15.16
N SER A 23 34.50 18.69 -15.88
CA SER A 23 35.86 19.01 -15.44
C SER A 23 36.06 20.35 -14.72
N SER A 24 37.22 20.43 -14.07
CA SER A 24 37.83 21.53 -13.31
C SER A 24 37.91 22.90 -14.02
N SER A 25 37.80 24.01 -13.27
CA SER A 25 38.94 24.90 -12.90
C SER A 25 38.48 26.30 -12.42
N ALA A 26 39.40 26.98 -11.71
CA ALA A 26 39.44 28.42 -11.35
C ALA A 26 38.49 28.88 -10.22
N SER A 27 38.99 29.24 -9.04
CA SER A 27 39.69 30.49 -8.67
C SER A 27 38.72 31.61 -8.29
N GLY A 28 38.93 32.19 -7.10
CA GLY A 28 38.42 33.51 -6.73
C GLY A 28 37.36 33.50 -5.65
N GLY A 29 37.72 34.02 -4.47
CA GLY A 29 36.79 34.27 -3.39
C GLY A 29 35.73 35.29 -3.80
N ALA A 30 34.51 34.83 -3.96
CA ALA A 30 33.30 35.63 -3.89
C ALA A 30 32.22 34.75 -3.23
N GLN A 31 31.65 35.22 -2.11
CA GLN A 31 30.47 34.57 -1.55
C GLN A 31 29.38 34.52 -2.62
N SER A 32 28.89 33.32 -2.91
CA SER A 32 27.87 33.09 -3.92
C SER A 32 26.60 33.87 -3.58
N THR A 33 26.00 34.52 -4.58
CA THR A 33 24.71 35.23 -4.52
C THR A 33 23.58 34.37 -3.93
N ALA A 34 23.71 33.05 -4.04
CA ALA A 34 22.79 32.09 -3.43
C ALA A 34 22.83 32.10 -1.88
N TYR A 35 24.00 32.38 -1.28
CA TYR A 35 24.18 32.46 0.18
C TYR A 35 23.56 33.75 0.75
N GLN A 36 23.63 34.86 -0.01
CA GLN A 36 22.92 36.10 0.35
C GLN A 36 21.41 35.93 0.26
N ALA A 37 20.90 35.31 -0.82
CA ALA A 37 19.46 35.07 -0.99
C ALA A 37 18.88 34.18 0.13
N THR A 38 19.63 33.18 0.61
CA THR A 38 19.18 32.35 1.74
C THR A 38 19.19 33.11 3.06
N SER A 39 20.16 34.00 3.29
CA SER A 39 20.18 34.84 4.49
C SER A 39 19.03 35.84 4.56
N GLU A 40 18.58 36.39 3.43
CA GLU A 40 17.41 37.28 3.35
C GLU A 40 16.09 36.53 3.62
N ILE A 41 15.96 35.29 3.13
CA ILE A 41 14.77 34.48 3.42
C ILE A 41 14.75 34.13 4.91
N ILE A 42 15.88 33.70 5.49
CA ILE A 42 15.95 33.34 6.91
C ILE A 42 15.63 34.56 7.80
N SER A 43 16.16 35.75 7.47
CA SER A 43 15.86 36.96 8.25
C SER A 43 14.40 37.39 8.14
N LYS A 44 13.76 37.19 6.98
CA LYS A 44 12.34 37.53 6.76
C LYS A 44 11.36 36.64 7.53
N TYR A 45 11.74 35.39 7.84
CA TYR A 45 10.90 34.46 8.60
C TYR A 45 11.30 34.31 10.08
N ALA A 46 12.42 34.93 10.52
CA ALA A 46 12.85 34.89 11.92
C ALA A 46 11.90 35.63 12.88
N SER A 47 11.07 36.56 12.38
CA SER A 47 10.11 37.32 13.19
C SER A 47 8.70 36.70 13.24
N VAL A 48 8.50 35.51 12.65
CA VAL A 48 7.20 34.82 12.69
C VAL A 48 7.17 33.94 13.94
N SER A 49 6.49 34.40 14.99
CA SER A 49 6.26 33.59 16.20
C SER A 49 5.55 32.29 15.83
N PRO A 50 6.02 31.13 16.32
CA PRO A 50 5.33 29.86 16.12
C PRO A 50 3.93 29.96 16.73
N MET A 51 2.91 29.63 15.94
CA MET A 51 1.53 29.56 16.42
C MET A 51 1.46 28.49 17.51
N THR A 52 1.10 28.89 18.73
CA THR A 52 0.98 27.99 19.88
C THR A 52 -0.07 26.92 19.59
N PRO A 53 0.23 25.61 19.70
CA PRO A 53 -0.80 24.60 19.56
C PRO A 53 -1.71 24.62 20.80
N SER A 54 -2.99 24.95 20.59
CA SER A 54 -4.03 24.83 21.60
C SER A 54 -4.53 23.38 21.68
N ASN A 55 -4.45 22.82 22.88
CA ASN A 55 -4.99 21.56 23.42
C ASN A 55 -4.16 20.25 23.30
N PRO A 56 -3.84 19.61 24.45
CA PRO A 56 -3.34 18.24 24.50
C PRO A 56 -4.53 17.28 24.58
N GLY A 57 -5.07 16.88 23.44
CA GLY A 57 -5.92 15.69 23.34
C GLY A 57 -5.03 14.49 23.06
N LYS A 58 -4.86 13.60 24.05
CA LYS A 58 -4.16 12.29 23.99
C LYS A 58 -3.64 11.90 22.60
N MET A 59 -2.35 12.14 22.38
CA MET A 59 -1.60 11.48 21.30
C MET A 59 -1.29 10.07 21.78
N GLU A 60 -2.22 9.15 21.51
CA GLU A 60 -1.86 7.75 21.36
C GLU A 60 -0.98 7.66 20.11
N ASP A 61 0.30 7.41 20.31
CA ASP A 61 1.26 7.08 19.26
C ASP A 61 0.95 5.65 18.77
N THR A 62 -0.24 5.48 18.21
CA THR A 62 -0.71 4.22 17.66
C THR A 62 -0.35 4.26 16.19
N ALA A 63 0.67 3.50 15.79
CA ALA A 63 0.85 3.08 14.41
C ALA A 63 -0.53 2.83 13.80
N PRO A 64 -0.89 3.39 12.63
CA PRO A 64 -2.28 3.40 12.17
C PRO A 64 -2.85 2.00 12.26
N ALA A 65 -3.73 1.80 13.26
CA ALA A 65 -4.27 0.50 13.54
C ALA A 65 -4.97 0.05 12.28
N LYS A 66 -4.66 -1.16 11.85
CA LYS A 66 -5.28 -1.78 10.69
C LYS A 66 -6.80 -1.69 10.89
N PRO A 67 -7.53 -0.96 10.04
CA PRO A 67 -8.97 -0.77 10.23
C PRO A 67 -9.64 -2.14 10.17
N SER A 68 -10.47 -2.45 11.17
CA SER A 68 -11.15 -3.74 11.21
C SER A 68 -12.25 -3.78 10.15
N LEU A 69 -12.60 -4.99 9.70
CA LEU A 69 -13.68 -5.17 8.72
C LEU A 69 -15.00 -4.57 9.22
N ALA A 70 -15.28 -4.66 10.53
CA ALA A 70 -16.47 -4.08 11.14
C ALA A 70 -16.47 -2.54 11.11
N ASP A 71 -15.32 -1.90 11.31
CA ASP A 71 -15.20 -0.43 11.28
C ASP A 71 -15.43 0.13 9.87
N LEU A 72 -15.00 -0.62 8.84
CA LEU A 72 -15.14 -0.22 7.44
C LEU A 72 -16.50 -0.59 6.85
N GLN A 73 -17.20 -1.58 7.40
CA GLN A 73 -18.56 -1.95 6.97
C GLN A 73 -19.61 -0.89 7.34
N ALA A 74 -19.31 0.05 8.24
CA ALA A 74 -20.21 1.14 8.59
C ALA A 74 -20.39 2.12 7.42
N GLY A 75 -21.24 1.74 6.46
CA GLY A 75 -21.69 2.58 5.33
C GLY A 75 -20.87 2.46 4.04
N GLN A 76 -19.80 1.65 3.98
CA GLN A 76 -18.98 1.51 2.78
C GLN A 76 -19.27 0.20 2.02
N PRO A 77 -19.64 0.24 0.73
CA PRO A 77 -19.90 -0.97 -0.05
C PRO A 77 -18.60 -1.72 -0.36
N ILE A 78 -18.67 -3.05 -0.32
CA ILE A 78 -17.59 -3.94 -0.73
C ILE A 78 -17.73 -4.19 -2.22
N LEU A 79 -16.72 -3.80 -2.99
CA LEU A 79 -16.75 -3.89 -4.45
C LEU A 79 -16.08 -5.19 -4.91
N ASP A 80 -16.60 -5.79 -5.98
CA ASP A 80 -15.89 -6.90 -6.63
C ASP A 80 -14.60 -6.37 -7.27
N VAL A 81 -13.50 -7.10 -7.13
CA VAL A 81 -12.17 -6.71 -7.63
C VAL A 81 -12.16 -6.37 -9.14
N VAL A 82 -12.92 -7.10 -9.95
CA VAL A 82 -12.97 -6.86 -11.41
C VAL A 82 -13.77 -5.58 -11.70
N VAL A 83 -14.89 -5.40 -11.01
CA VAL A 83 -15.70 -4.19 -11.11
C VAL A 83 -14.90 -2.97 -10.66
N ALA A 84 -14.15 -3.11 -9.57
CA ALA A 84 -13.30 -2.05 -9.02
C ALA A 84 -12.18 -1.64 -10.00
N GLU A 85 -11.46 -2.61 -10.57
CA GLU A 85 -10.42 -2.35 -11.57
C GLU A 85 -11.00 -1.70 -12.83
N MET A 86 -12.15 -2.18 -13.31
CA MET A 86 -12.77 -1.69 -14.53
C MET A 86 -13.31 -0.25 -14.42
N HIS A 87 -13.98 0.10 -13.32
CA HIS A 87 -14.67 1.39 -13.20
C HIS A 87 -13.82 2.46 -12.52
N PHE A 88 -12.97 2.08 -11.58
CA PHE A 88 -12.21 3.04 -10.78
C PHE A 88 -10.70 2.96 -11.00
N GLY A 89 -10.20 1.84 -11.54
CA GLY A 89 -8.78 1.51 -11.65
C GLY A 89 -8.16 1.34 -10.27
N ILE A 90 -7.77 0.14 -9.89
CA ILE A 90 -7.07 -0.05 -8.62
C ILE A 90 -5.66 0.53 -8.79
N SER A 91 -5.25 1.39 -7.87
CA SER A 91 -3.87 1.86 -7.80
C SER A 91 -3.00 0.80 -7.13
N PHE A 92 -3.37 0.42 -5.90
CA PHE A 92 -2.74 -0.68 -5.16
C PHE A 92 -3.68 -1.24 -4.08
N CYS A 93 -3.46 -2.51 -3.74
CA CYS A 93 -4.04 -3.17 -2.58
C CYS A 93 -3.15 -2.95 -1.36
N ARG A 94 -3.74 -2.65 -0.20
CA ARG A 94 -3.02 -2.26 1.01
C ARG A 94 -3.01 -3.38 2.05
N ASP A 95 -4.14 -3.60 2.71
CA ASP A 95 -4.24 -4.48 3.88
C ASP A 95 -5.32 -5.55 3.69
N TYR A 96 -5.01 -6.79 4.06
CA TYR A 96 -5.97 -7.91 4.13
C TYR A 96 -6.93 -7.72 5.31
N CYS A 97 -8.24 -7.62 5.09
CA CYS A 97 -9.21 -7.32 6.13
C CYS A 97 -9.93 -8.54 6.71
N GLY A 98 -9.87 -9.69 6.03
CA GLY A 98 -10.56 -10.90 6.46
C GLY A 98 -11.15 -11.67 5.29
N ILE A 99 -12.05 -12.60 5.62
CA ILE A 99 -12.84 -13.36 4.66
C ILE A 99 -14.32 -13.06 4.87
N GLU A 100 -15.03 -12.93 3.77
CA GLU A 100 -16.48 -12.92 3.73
C GLU A 100 -17.02 -14.15 3.01
N ASN A 101 -18.13 -14.68 3.52
CA ASN A 101 -18.88 -15.72 2.84
C ASN A 101 -20.06 -15.07 2.11
N ILE A 102 -19.95 -14.98 0.79
CA ILE A 102 -21.02 -14.47 -0.06
C ILE A 102 -21.61 -15.65 -0.84
N ARG A 103 -22.85 -16.02 -0.51
CA ARG A 103 -23.59 -17.11 -1.19
C ARG A 103 -22.85 -18.46 -1.18
N GLY A 104 -22.18 -18.80 -0.08
CA GLY A 104 -21.43 -20.06 0.05
C GLY A 104 -20.03 -20.01 -0.55
N GLN A 105 -19.61 -18.88 -1.13
CA GLN A 105 -18.26 -18.69 -1.66
C GLN A 105 -17.45 -17.76 -0.74
N TYR A 106 -16.31 -18.26 -0.28
CA TYR A 106 -15.36 -17.45 0.48
C TYR A 106 -14.65 -16.45 -0.45
N ARG A 107 -14.62 -15.19 -0.03
CA ARG A 107 -13.93 -14.10 -0.71
C ARG A 107 -13.01 -13.41 0.27
N MET A 108 -11.76 -13.19 -0.14
CA MET A 108 -10.83 -12.39 0.65
C MET A 108 -11.18 -10.92 0.47
N VAL A 109 -11.17 -10.18 1.57
CA VAL A 109 -11.42 -8.74 1.55
C VAL A 109 -10.12 -8.00 1.76
N PHE A 110 -9.88 -6.98 0.94
CA PHE A 110 -8.73 -6.10 1.04
C PHE A 110 -9.16 -4.64 1.08
N THR A 111 -8.35 -3.81 1.70
CA THR A 111 -8.39 -2.37 1.43
C THR A 111 -7.62 -2.07 0.15
N ALA A 112 -8.15 -1.16 -0.66
CA ALA A 112 -7.52 -0.71 -1.88
C ALA A 112 -7.70 0.80 -2.05
N ARG A 113 -6.76 1.43 -2.76
CA ARG A 113 -6.93 2.79 -3.28
C ARG A 113 -7.20 2.73 -4.76
N PHE A 114 -8.09 3.59 -5.22
CA PHE A 114 -8.42 3.71 -6.64
C PHE A 114 -7.68 4.89 -7.28
N GLN A 115 -7.43 4.80 -8.57
CA GLN A 115 -6.79 5.84 -9.37
C GLN A 115 -7.73 7.03 -9.53
N ASN A 116 -9.01 6.77 -9.80
CA ASN A 116 -10.03 7.80 -9.98
C ASN A 116 -10.45 8.45 -8.64
N LEU A 117 -10.16 7.81 -7.50
CA LEU A 117 -10.52 8.26 -6.15
C LEU A 117 -9.37 8.02 -5.16
N PRO A 118 -8.23 8.74 -5.28
CA PRO A 118 -7.03 8.44 -4.50
C PRO A 118 -7.11 8.87 -3.04
N SER A 119 -8.05 9.74 -2.69
CA SER A 119 -8.22 10.30 -1.34
C SER A 119 -8.93 9.35 -0.37
N LYS A 120 -9.60 8.31 -0.88
CA LYS A 120 -10.38 7.36 -0.08
C LYS A 120 -9.82 5.95 -0.18
N ILE A 121 -9.98 5.20 0.92
CA ILE A 121 -9.67 3.78 0.99
C ILE A 121 -10.97 3.02 0.83
N HIS A 122 -10.99 2.08 -0.09
CA HIS A 122 -12.16 1.27 -0.44
C HIS A 122 -11.95 -0.18 -0.03
N LEU A 123 -13.05 -0.90 0.24
CA LEU A 123 -13.01 -2.34 0.42
C LEU A 123 -13.26 -3.02 -0.93
N ILE A 124 -12.41 -3.98 -1.26
CA ILE A 124 -12.58 -4.86 -2.40
C ILE A 124 -12.66 -6.30 -1.94
N SER A 125 -13.58 -7.06 -2.53
CA SER A 125 -13.70 -8.50 -2.37
C SER A 125 -13.05 -9.19 -3.56
N CYS A 126 -12.24 -10.19 -3.26
CA CYS A 126 -11.53 -10.99 -4.23
C CYS A 126 -11.94 -12.47 -4.07
N PRO A 127 -12.61 -13.06 -5.06
CA PRO A 127 -12.86 -14.50 -5.08
C PRO A 127 -11.56 -15.30 -5.26
N GLN A 128 -11.63 -16.62 -5.01
CA GLN A 128 -10.52 -17.52 -5.27
C GLN A 128 -10.04 -17.45 -6.73
N PHE A 129 -10.99 -17.52 -7.66
CA PHE A 129 -10.76 -17.42 -9.09
C PHE A 129 -11.36 -16.12 -9.60
N ILE A 130 -10.50 -15.24 -10.12
CA ILE A 130 -10.89 -13.93 -10.64
C ILE A 130 -11.02 -14.06 -12.15
N ARG A 131 -12.26 -14.17 -12.63
CA ARG A 131 -12.57 -14.16 -14.07
C ARG A 131 -12.68 -12.72 -14.53
N ALA A 132 -11.71 -12.28 -15.34
CA ALA A 132 -11.67 -10.91 -15.82
C ALA A 132 -11.60 -10.82 -17.35
N PRO A 133 -12.58 -11.39 -18.08
CA PRO A 133 -12.58 -11.37 -19.55
C PRO A 133 -12.63 -9.94 -20.10
N ASN A 134 -13.30 -9.04 -19.36
CA ASN A 134 -13.50 -7.64 -19.73
C ASN A 134 -12.23 -6.78 -19.55
N LEU A 135 -11.21 -7.27 -18.85
CA LEU A 135 -9.93 -6.56 -18.73
C LEU A 135 -9.03 -6.87 -19.92
N THR A 136 -8.27 -5.87 -20.39
CA THR A 136 -7.22 -6.08 -21.38
C THR A 136 -6.16 -7.05 -20.84
N PRO A 137 -5.42 -7.79 -21.68
CA PRO A 137 -4.35 -8.68 -21.22
C PRO A 137 -3.33 -7.98 -20.30
N LYS A 138 -2.97 -6.74 -20.63
CA LYS A 138 -2.10 -5.90 -19.79
C LYS A 138 -2.77 -5.53 -18.46
N GLY A 139 -4.06 -5.24 -18.46
CA GLY A 139 -4.83 -4.97 -17.25
C GLY A 139 -4.91 -6.20 -16.32
N ARG A 140 -5.10 -7.39 -16.88
CA ARG A 140 -5.07 -8.66 -16.12
C ARG A 140 -3.72 -8.91 -15.48
N GLU A 141 -2.64 -8.74 -16.23
CA GLU A 141 -1.28 -8.92 -15.69
C GLU A 141 -0.98 -7.91 -14.58
N LEU A 142 -1.35 -6.65 -14.79
CA LEU A 142 -1.18 -5.62 -13.77
C LEU A 142 -1.99 -5.92 -12.50
N LEU A 143 -3.23 -6.40 -12.66
CA LEU A 143 -4.06 -6.83 -11.54
C LEU A 143 -3.41 -7.99 -10.79
N ARG A 144 -2.86 -8.98 -11.51
CA ARG A 144 -2.14 -10.11 -10.92
C ARG A 144 -0.97 -9.66 -10.07
N ILE A 145 -0.13 -8.76 -10.60
CA ILE A 145 1.01 -8.18 -9.86
C ILE A 145 0.54 -7.45 -8.59
N LYS A 146 -0.53 -6.66 -8.65
CA LYS A 146 -1.10 -5.95 -7.49
C LYS A 146 -1.59 -6.92 -6.41
N LEU A 147 -2.20 -8.03 -6.82
CA LEU A 147 -2.74 -9.04 -5.91
C LEU A 147 -1.61 -9.88 -5.29
N ASP A 148 -0.64 -10.33 -6.07
CA ASP A 148 0.53 -11.04 -5.56
C ASP A 148 1.28 -10.20 -4.51
N ALA A 149 1.47 -8.91 -4.79
CA ALA A 149 2.10 -7.98 -3.85
C ALA A 149 1.36 -7.82 -2.51
N VAL A 150 0.04 -8.00 -2.47
CA VAL A 150 -0.71 -7.95 -1.19
C VAL A 150 -0.74 -9.32 -0.50
N LEU A 151 -0.74 -10.42 -1.24
CA LEU A 151 -0.62 -11.77 -0.66
C LEU A 151 0.70 -11.96 0.10
N ASP A 152 1.77 -11.38 -0.43
CA ASP A 152 3.11 -11.39 0.18
C ASP A 152 3.16 -10.65 1.53
N ARG A 153 2.23 -9.72 1.75
CA ARG A 153 2.13 -8.92 2.99
C ARG A 153 1.28 -9.58 4.07
N ILE A 154 0.53 -10.63 3.74
CA ILE A 154 -0.27 -11.36 4.73
C ILE A 154 0.70 -12.15 5.63
N PRO A 155 0.67 -11.93 6.96
CA PRO A 155 1.52 -12.66 7.89
C PRO A 155 1.31 -14.17 7.80
N LYS A 156 2.36 -14.94 8.08
CA LYS A 156 2.29 -16.41 8.02
C LYS A 156 1.24 -16.95 8.98
N GLU A 157 1.09 -16.33 10.15
CA GLU A 157 0.11 -16.70 11.18
C GLU A 157 -1.32 -16.59 10.65
N GLU A 158 -1.61 -15.57 9.84
CA GLU A 158 -2.92 -15.41 9.20
C GLU A 158 -3.13 -16.46 8.12
N TRP A 159 -2.10 -16.82 7.35
CA TRP A 159 -2.18 -17.92 6.40
C TRP A 159 -2.45 -19.28 7.07
N GLU A 160 -1.84 -19.56 8.21
CA GLU A 160 -2.10 -20.80 8.95
C GLU A 160 -3.54 -20.83 9.49
N LYS A 161 -4.06 -19.70 10.00
CA LYS A 161 -5.48 -19.59 10.39
C LYS A 161 -6.41 -19.83 9.22
N LEU A 162 -6.12 -19.24 8.06
CA LEU A 162 -6.90 -19.42 6.84
C LEU A 162 -6.92 -20.88 6.39
N LYS A 163 -5.78 -21.55 6.47
CA LYS A 163 -5.65 -22.97 6.18
C LYS A 163 -6.45 -23.83 7.16
N SER A 164 -6.35 -23.57 8.47
CA SER A 164 -7.04 -24.38 9.49
C SER A 164 -8.55 -24.18 9.49
N CYS A 165 -9.02 -22.94 9.30
CA CYS A 165 -10.44 -22.60 9.44
C CYS A 165 -11.22 -22.80 8.14
N TYR A 166 -10.59 -22.56 6.99
CA TYR A 166 -11.27 -22.50 5.69
C TYR A 166 -10.65 -23.40 4.62
N ASN A 167 -9.58 -24.14 4.94
CA ASN A 167 -8.79 -24.90 3.97
C ASN A 167 -8.27 -24.05 2.79
N ILE A 168 -7.93 -22.79 3.07
CA ILE A 168 -7.43 -21.84 2.07
C ILE A 168 -5.91 -21.84 2.07
N THR A 169 -5.30 -22.02 0.89
CA THR A 169 -3.85 -21.98 0.71
C THR A 169 -3.43 -20.82 -0.20
N ARG A 170 -2.24 -20.26 0.07
CA ARG A 170 -1.72 -19.10 -0.69
C ARG A 170 -1.57 -19.35 -2.19
N LYS A 171 -1.19 -20.56 -2.60
CA LYS A 171 -0.91 -20.88 -4.01
C LYS A 171 -2.19 -21.07 -4.84
N GLU A 172 -3.31 -21.31 -4.18
CA GLU A 172 -4.58 -21.66 -4.84
C GLU A 172 -5.58 -20.50 -4.81
N TRP A 173 -5.16 -19.30 -4.39
CA TRP A 173 -6.04 -18.16 -4.18
C TRP A 173 -5.63 -16.94 -5.02
N LEU A 174 -6.63 -16.13 -5.40
CA LEU A 174 -6.51 -14.95 -6.26
C LEU A 174 -5.98 -15.25 -7.67
N ILE A 175 -6.35 -16.40 -8.22
CA ILE A 175 -5.94 -16.81 -9.56
C ILE A 175 -6.72 -15.99 -10.59
N VAL A 176 -6.02 -15.10 -11.29
CA VAL A 176 -6.58 -14.30 -12.39
C VAL A 176 -6.58 -15.15 -13.66
N SER A 177 -7.77 -15.45 -14.19
CA SER A 177 -7.96 -16.24 -15.41
C SER A 177 -8.62 -15.42 -16.52
N ASP A 178 -8.27 -15.80 -17.74
CA ASP A 178 -8.82 -15.33 -19.02
C ASP A 178 -10.00 -16.19 -19.52
N VAL A 179 -10.17 -17.41 -18.99
CA VAL A 179 -11.20 -18.36 -19.46
C VAL A 179 -12.53 -18.12 -18.73
N SER A 180 -13.55 -17.69 -19.49
CA SER A 180 -14.95 -17.91 -19.14
C SER A 180 -15.26 -19.38 -19.37
N GLU A 181 -15.58 -20.15 -18.35
CA GLU A 181 -16.21 -21.47 -18.54
C GLU A 181 -17.64 -21.25 -19.07
N GLU A 182 -17.73 -21.01 -20.37
CA GLU A 182 -18.87 -21.41 -21.18
C GLU A 182 -18.33 -22.47 -22.15
N GLN A 183 -18.97 -23.64 -22.13
CA GLN A 183 -18.68 -24.87 -22.88
C GLN A 183 -17.85 -25.94 -22.15
N VAL A 184 -18.55 -26.67 -21.28
CA VAL A 184 -18.56 -28.13 -21.39
C VAL A 184 -20.05 -28.54 -21.38
N VAL A 185 -20.58 -28.81 -22.58
CA VAL A 185 -21.84 -29.54 -22.80
C VAL A 185 -21.47 -30.98 -23.11
#